data_AF-A0A944C118-F1
#
_entry.id   AF-A0A944C118-F1
#
_cell.length_a   1.000
_cell.length_b   1.000
_cell.length_c   1.000
_cell.angle_alpha   90.00
_cell.angle_beta   90.00
_cell.angle_gamma   90.00
#
_symmetry.space_group_name_H-M   'P 1'
#
loop_
_entity.id
_entity.type
_entity.pdbx_description
1 polymer ?
#
loop_
_entity_poly.entity_id
_entity_poly.type
_entity_poly.pdbx_seq_one_letter_code
_entity_poly.pdbx_strand_id
1 'polypeptide(L)'
;SVAYHVGGGTLDAGNPRKTFLNFRNNLFMLHKNLPAAEIGWVMGVRKWLDWVAAVKFLLCGDVKNFRAVVKARKEFARRRAEFYADRQHNLALSVDGGQNIPERMNCSLLFLYYAKGVRTFSALLRHVGKAKRK
;
A
#
# COMPACT_ATOMS: atom_id res chain seq x y z
N SER A 1 -26.66 -17.15 -1.15
CA SER A 1 -26.25 -17.22 -2.57
C SER A 1 -24.73 -17.32 -2.64
N VAL A 2 -24.18 -18.17 -3.52
CA VAL A 2 -22.72 -18.31 -3.70
C VAL A 2 -22.32 -17.45 -4.90
N ALA A 3 -21.52 -16.41 -4.67
CA ALA A 3 -20.93 -15.61 -5.73
C ALA A 3 -19.54 -16.18 -6.05
N TYR A 4 -19.36 -16.68 -7.26
CA TYR A 4 -18.05 -17.07 -7.76
C TYR A 4 -17.31 -15.82 -8.22
N HIS A 5 -16.38 -15.33 -7.40
CA HIS A 5 -15.52 -14.22 -7.76
C HIS A 5 -14.23 -14.75 -8.38
N VAL A 6 -14.00 -14.42 -9.64
CA VAL A 6 -12.69 -14.60 -10.28
C VAL A 6 -11.74 -13.59 -9.64
N GLY A 7 -11.06 -13.96 -8.56
CA GLY A 7 -10.04 -13.10 -7.94
C GLY A 7 -8.96 -12.72 -8.95
N GLY A 8 -8.24 -11.61 -8.76
CA GLY A 8 -6.99 -11.26 -9.46
C GLY A 8 -6.98 -11.19 -11.01
N GLY A 9 -8.07 -11.52 -11.70
CA GLY A 9 -8.12 -11.86 -13.13
C GLY A 9 -8.16 -10.70 -14.11
N THR A 10 -7.95 -9.46 -13.67
CA THR A 10 -8.21 -8.27 -14.50
C THR A 10 -7.09 -7.96 -15.50
N LEU A 11 -5.84 -8.32 -15.19
CA LEU A 11 -4.64 -8.16 -16.05
C LEU A 11 -3.55 -9.12 -15.55
N ASP A 12 -2.72 -9.67 -16.43
CA ASP A 12 -1.63 -10.56 -16.03
C ASP A 12 -0.58 -9.84 -15.16
N ALA A 13 0.06 -10.56 -14.23
CA ALA A 13 1.00 -9.99 -13.25
C ALA A 13 2.22 -9.32 -13.92
N GLY A 14 2.57 -9.74 -15.13
CA GLY A 14 3.63 -9.13 -15.93
C GLY A 14 3.23 -7.86 -16.70
N ASN A 15 1.94 -7.48 -16.74
CA ASN A 15 1.51 -6.38 -17.59
C ASN A 15 1.95 -5.00 -17.03
N PRO A 16 2.76 -4.21 -17.77
CA PRO A 16 3.22 -2.89 -17.33
C PRO A 16 2.10 -1.90 -17.01
N ARG A 17 0.95 -2.02 -17.67
CA ARG A 17 -0.23 -1.20 -17.38
C ARG A 17 -0.79 -1.53 -15.99
N LYS A 18 -0.84 -2.81 -15.61
CA LYS A 18 -1.28 -3.23 -14.27
C LYS A 18 -0.32 -2.71 -13.21
N THR A 19 0.99 -2.85 -13.43
CA THR A 19 2.02 -2.31 -12.53
C THR A 19 1.85 -0.81 -12.34
N PHE A 20 1.73 -0.05 -13.43
CA PHE A 20 1.47 1.38 -13.36
C PHE A 20 0.23 1.71 -12.52
N LEU A 21 -0.91 1.05 -12.80
CA LEU A 21 -2.16 1.27 -12.07
C LEU A 21 -2.05 0.91 -10.59
N ASN A 22 -1.39 -0.21 -10.25
CA ASN A 22 -1.20 -0.64 -8.87
C ASN A 22 -0.38 0.37 -8.06
N PHE A 23 0.77 0.82 -8.58
CA PHE A 23 1.61 1.81 -7.91
C PHE A 23 0.89 3.15 -7.80
N ARG A 24 0.27 3.63 -8.89
CA ARG A 24 -0.41 4.93 -8.92
C ARG A 24 -1.62 4.96 -7.99
N ASN A 25 -2.50 3.96 -8.07
CA ASN A 25 -3.71 3.92 -7.26
C ASN A 25 -3.38 3.75 -5.77
N ASN A 26 -2.36 2.94 -5.44
CA ASN A 26 -1.92 2.81 -4.04
C ASN A 26 -1.40 4.16 -3.48
N LEU A 27 -0.59 4.90 -4.25
CA LEU A 27 -0.11 6.23 -3.83
C LEU A 27 -1.26 7.21 -3.58
N PHE A 28 -2.26 7.26 -4.47
CA PHE A 28 -3.44 8.11 -4.26
C PHE A 28 -4.28 7.65 -3.08
N MET A 29 -4.45 6.35 -2.87
CA MET A 29 -5.18 5.82 -1.72
C MET A 29 -4.52 6.21 -0.39
N LEU A 30 -3.20 6.09 -0.29
CA LEU A 30 -2.46 6.53 0.90
C LEU A 30 -2.58 8.04 1.09
N HIS A 31 -2.42 8.81 0.01
CA HIS A 31 -2.49 10.28 0.08
C HIS A 31 -3.86 10.79 0.51
N LYS A 32 -4.96 10.16 0.09
CA LYS A 32 -6.32 10.63 0.44
C LYS A 32 -6.76 10.23 1.85
N ASN A 33 -6.30 9.09 2.36
CA ASN A 33 -6.93 8.47 3.54
C ASN A 33 -6.03 8.39 4.78
N LEU A 34 -4.71 8.63 4.68
CA LEU A 34 -3.84 8.58 5.86
C LEU A 34 -4.00 9.82 6.75
N PRO A 35 -3.98 9.69 8.08
CA PRO A 35 -3.93 10.82 9.00
C PRO A 35 -2.71 11.72 8.74
N ALA A 36 -2.82 13.01 9.07
CA ALA A 36 -1.75 13.99 8.84
C ALA A 36 -0.45 13.66 9.59
N ALA A 37 -0.56 13.04 10.77
CA ALA A 37 0.60 12.63 11.57
C ALA A 37 1.44 11.53 10.89
N GLU A 38 0.81 10.64 10.11
CA GLU A 38 1.46 9.45 9.56
C GLU A 38 1.90 9.59 8.10
N ILE A 39 1.22 10.44 7.34
CA ILE A 39 1.40 10.51 5.89
C ILE A 39 2.86 10.76 5.50
N GLY A 40 3.60 11.59 6.24
CA GLY A 40 5.01 11.88 5.95
C GLY A 40 5.89 10.63 6.00
N TRP A 41 5.88 9.93 7.13
CA TRP A 41 6.66 8.70 7.33
C TRP A 41 6.22 7.59 6.37
N VAL A 42 4.91 7.33 6.27
CA VAL A 42 4.39 6.25 5.42
C VAL A 42 4.72 6.49 3.94
N MET A 43 4.59 7.73 3.45
CA MET A 43 4.96 8.07 2.07
C MET A 43 6.48 8.00 1.84
N GLY A 44 7.29 8.26 2.88
CA GLY A 44 8.75 8.09 2.87
C GLY A 44 9.15 6.62 2.70
N VAL A 45 8.64 5.73 3.57
CA VAL A 45 8.86 4.28 3.47
C VAL A 45 8.34 3.76 2.12
N ARG A 46 7.16 4.22 1.69
CA ARG A 46 6.59 3.84 0.41
C ARG A 46 7.48 4.23 -0.77
N LYS A 47 8.06 5.44 -0.75
CA LYS A 47 9.01 5.88 -1.79
C LYS A 47 10.22 4.94 -1.85
N TRP A 48 10.79 4.56 -0.71
CA TRP A 48 11.92 3.64 -0.67
C TRP A 48 11.56 2.26 -1.25
N LEU A 49 10.42 1.69 -0.83
CA LEU A 49 9.94 0.41 -1.35
C LEU A 49 9.61 0.45 -2.85
N ASP A 50 9.05 1.55 -3.35
CA ASP A 50 8.78 1.74 -4.78
C ASP A 50 10.08 1.67 -5.60
N TRP A 51 11.15 2.28 -5.10
CA TRP A 51 12.45 2.25 -5.76
C TRP A 51 13.13 0.88 -5.66
N VAL A 52 13.01 0.18 -4.54
CA VAL A 52 13.47 -1.21 -4.43
C VAL A 52 12.78 -2.09 -5.47
N ALA A 53 11.45 -1.95 -5.63
CA ALA A 53 10.70 -2.67 -6.66
C ALA A 53 11.15 -2.28 -8.09
N ALA A 54 11.38 -0.99 -8.34
CA ALA A 54 11.86 -0.52 -9.64
C ALA A 54 13.24 -1.11 -9.99
N VAL A 55 14.20 -1.06 -9.06
CA VAL A 55 15.53 -1.65 -9.25
C VAL A 55 15.44 -3.15 -9.46
N LYS A 56 14.57 -3.86 -8.71
CA LYS A 56 14.32 -5.29 -8.94
C LYS A 56 13.84 -5.56 -10.37
N PHE A 57 12.91 -4.77 -10.90
CA PHE A 57 12.46 -4.94 -12.29
C PHE A 57 13.60 -4.73 -13.28
N LEU A 58 14.44 -3.71 -13.06
CA LEU A 58 15.59 -3.44 -13.91
C LEU A 58 16.61 -4.59 -13.90
N LEU A 59 16.94 -5.12 -12.72
CA LEU A 59 17.87 -6.25 -12.57
C LEU A 59 17.34 -7.55 -13.20
N CYS A 60 16.02 -7.72 -13.25
CA CYS A 60 15.37 -8.83 -13.95
C CYS A 60 15.18 -8.60 -15.47
N GLY A 61 15.69 -7.49 -16.04
CA GLY A 61 15.53 -7.15 -17.46
C GLY A 61 14.14 -6.61 -17.84
N ASP A 62 13.26 -6.39 -16.86
CA ASP A 62 11.89 -5.93 -17.09
C ASP A 62 11.78 -4.41 -17.12
N VAL A 63 12.34 -3.83 -18.19
CA VAL A 63 12.40 -2.38 -18.38
C VAL A 63 11.00 -1.76 -18.49
N LYS A 64 10.00 -2.51 -18.98
CA LYS A 64 8.64 -2.01 -19.14
C LYS A 64 7.99 -1.79 -17.76
N ASN A 65 8.10 -2.75 -16.84
CA ASN A 65 7.59 -2.58 -15.47
C ASN A 65 8.40 -1.54 -14.67
N PHE A 66 9.72 -1.45 -14.86
CA PHE A 66 10.52 -0.35 -14.30
C PHE A 66 9.95 1.03 -14.70
N ARG A 67 9.75 1.25 -16.02
CA ARG A 67 9.18 2.51 -16.52
C ARG A 67 7.77 2.76 -15.99
N ALA A 68 6.98 1.70 -15.79
CA ALA A 68 5.64 1.80 -15.21
C ALA A 68 5.66 2.35 -13.76
N VAL A 69 6.61 1.89 -12.92
CA VAL A 69 6.78 2.42 -11.55
C VAL A 69 7.18 3.89 -11.59
N VAL A 70 8.18 4.25 -12.41
CA VAL A 70 8.63 5.65 -12.55
C VAL A 70 7.49 6.55 -13.05
N LYS A 71 6.72 6.08 -14.04
CA LYS A 71 5.55 6.80 -14.56
C LYS A 71 4.50 7.02 -13.47
N ALA A 72 4.20 6.00 -12.65
CA ALA A 72 3.26 6.11 -11.54
C ALA A 72 3.69 7.17 -10.52
N ARG A 73 4.97 7.22 -10.17
CA ARG A 73 5.54 8.25 -9.27
C ARG A 73 5.41 9.66 -9.86
N LYS A 74 5.75 9.83 -11.14
CA LYS A 74 5.62 11.13 -11.84
C LYS A 74 4.17 11.60 -11.89
N GLU A 75 3.24 10.69 -12.22
CA GLU A 75 1.83 11.04 -12.32
C GLU A 75 1.22 11.36 -10.95
N PHE A 76 1.60 10.62 -9.90
CA PHE A 76 1.25 10.97 -8.53
C PHE A 76 1.77 12.36 -8.15
N ALA A 77 3.03 12.68 -8.44
CA ALA A 77 3.60 13.99 -8.14
C ALA A 77 2.89 15.13 -8.89
N ARG A 78 2.48 14.92 -10.15
CA ARG A 78 1.75 15.91 -10.94
C ARG A 78 0.34 16.15 -10.41
N ARG A 79 -0.40 15.07 -10.07
CA ARG A 79 -1.84 15.14 -9.81
C ARG A 79 -2.21 15.13 -8.33
N ARG A 80 -1.27 14.92 -7.40
CA ARG A 80 -1.58 14.86 -5.95
C ARG A 80 -2.35 16.08 -5.45
N ALA A 81 -2.09 17.27 -5.99
CA ALA A 81 -2.78 18.49 -5.60
C ALA A 81 -4.27 18.47 -5.96
N GLU A 82 -4.67 17.79 -7.04
CA GLU A 82 -6.07 17.62 -7.46
C GLU A 82 -6.90 16.91 -6.39
N PHE A 83 -6.25 16.04 -5.59
CA PHE A 83 -6.89 15.21 -4.58
C PHE A 83 -6.88 15.83 -3.18
N TYR A 84 -6.50 17.11 -3.05
CA TYR A 84 -6.49 17.79 -1.75
C TYR A 84 -7.91 17.92 -1.15
N ALA A 85 -8.89 18.28 -1.97
CA ALA A 85 -10.30 18.36 -1.55
C ALA A 85 -10.83 17.00 -1.09
N ASP A 86 -10.59 15.94 -1.89
CA ASP A 86 -10.94 14.56 -1.53
C ASP A 86 -10.31 14.12 -0.21
N ARG A 87 -9.05 14.50 0.03
CA ARG A 87 -8.37 14.21 1.30
C ARG A 87 -9.07 14.87 2.48
N GLN A 88 -9.41 16.16 2.37
CA GLN A 88 -10.11 16.87 3.46
C GLN A 88 -11.47 16.23 3.73
N HIS A 89 -12.22 15.91 2.68
CA HIS A 89 -13.51 15.23 2.78
C HIS A 89 -13.38 13.85 3.45
N ASN A 90 -12.45 13.02 2.99
CA ASN A 90 -12.26 11.67 3.53
C ASN A 90 -11.82 11.67 5.00
N LEU A 91 -10.96 12.62 5.39
CA LEU A 91 -10.54 12.75 6.79
C LEU A 91 -11.66 13.25 7.68
N ALA A 92 -12.52 14.14 7.20
CA ALA A 92 -13.70 14.59 7.93
C ALA A 92 -14.70 13.45 8.19
N LEU A 93 -14.79 12.48 7.27
CA LEU A 93 -15.64 11.29 7.40
C LEU A 93 -14.98 10.13 8.17
N SER A 94 -13.71 10.27 8.55
CA SER A 94 -12.98 9.20 9.24
C SER A 94 -13.26 9.21 10.74
N VAL A 95 -13.42 8.01 11.32
CA VAL A 95 -13.55 7.84 12.78
C VAL A 95 -12.26 8.30 13.45
N ASP A 96 -12.37 9.18 14.45
CA ASP A 96 -11.25 9.77 15.19
C ASP A 96 -10.14 10.38 14.31
N GLY A 97 -10.49 10.92 13.14
CA GLY A 97 -9.50 11.47 12.20
C GLY A 97 -8.52 10.41 11.66
N GLY A 98 -8.88 9.12 11.78
CA GLY A 98 -8.07 7.96 11.43
C GLY A 98 -6.93 7.63 12.39
N GLN A 99 -6.87 8.28 13.56
CA GLN A 99 -5.77 8.12 14.53
C GLN A 99 -5.94 6.87 15.41
N ASN A 100 -7.15 6.64 15.91
CA ASN A 100 -7.44 5.55 16.84
C ASN A 100 -8.20 4.43 16.13
N ILE A 101 -7.47 3.45 15.59
CA ILE A 101 -8.05 2.25 14.98
C ILE A 101 -7.59 1.04 15.79
N PRO A 102 -8.36 0.58 16.80
CA PRO A 102 -7.96 -0.50 17.70
C PRO A 102 -7.62 -1.83 16.99
N GLU A 103 -8.22 -2.06 15.83
CA GLU A 103 -8.03 -3.24 14.98
C GLU A 103 -6.76 -3.16 14.14
N ARG A 104 -6.17 -1.96 14.02
CA ARG A 104 -4.94 -1.75 13.25
C ARG A 104 -3.75 -2.34 14.00
N MET A 105 -2.93 -3.08 13.27
CA MET A 105 -1.70 -3.65 13.79
C MET A 105 -0.53 -2.68 13.64
N ASN A 106 0.26 -2.53 14.69
CA ASN A 106 1.43 -1.65 14.73
C ASN A 106 2.73 -2.34 14.26
N CYS A 107 2.62 -3.49 13.59
CA CYS A 107 3.73 -4.30 13.12
C CYS A 107 3.68 -4.51 11.61
N SER A 108 4.85 -4.72 10.99
CA SER A 108 4.94 -5.03 9.56
C SER A 108 4.46 -6.46 9.29
N LEU A 109 3.34 -6.59 8.57
CA LEU A 109 2.84 -7.88 8.11
C LEU A 109 3.87 -8.61 7.24
N LEU A 110 4.60 -7.87 6.39
CA LEU A 110 5.65 -8.44 5.54
C LEU A 110 6.81 -9.01 6.37
N PHE A 111 7.21 -8.31 7.43
CA PHE A 111 8.26 -8.82 8.33
C PHE A 111 7.80 -10.08 9.05
N LEU A 112 6.56 -10.08 9.57
CA LEU A 112 6.00 -11.27 10.21
C LEU A 112 5.94 -12.47 9.26
N TYR A 113 5.57 -12.23 8.01
CA TYR A 113 5.48 -13.28 7.00
C TYR A 113 6.85 -13.80 6.58
N TYR A 114 7.74 -12.92 6.10
CA TYR A 114 9.02 -13.32 5.49
C TYR A 114 10.13 -13.60 6.51
N ALA A 115 10.18 -12.89 7.64
CA ALA A 115 11.24 -13.05 8.64
C ALA A 115 10.82 -13.91 9.84
N LYS A 116 9.54 -13.88 10.24
CA LYS A 116 9.03 -14.67 11.39
C LYS A 116 8.22 -15.91 10.98
N GLY A 117 7.99 -16.13 9.69
CA GLY A 117 7.29 -17.32 9.19
C GLY A 117 5.81 -17.40 9.61
N VAL A 118 5.18 -16.27 9.95
CA VAL A 118 3.77 -16.22 10.32
C VAL A 118 2.92 -16.31 9.05
N ARG A 119 2.47 -17.53 8.72
CA ARG A 119 1.75 -17.83 7.47
C ARG A 119 0.23 -17.93 7.60
N THR A 120 -0.30 -18.02 8.82
CA THR A 120 -1.75 -18.19 9.05
C THR A 120 -2.32 -17.02 9.84
N PHE A 121 -3.59 -16.70 9.59
CA PHE A 121 -4.29 -15.64 10.31
C PHE A 121 -4.37 -15.92 11.81
N SER A 122 -4.62 -17.17 12.21
CA SER A 122 -4.63 -17.55 13.63
C SER A 122 -3.25 -17.35 14.30
N ALA A 123 -2.15 -17.59 13.58
CA ALA A 123 -0.81 -17.31 14.09
C ALA A 123 -0.50 -15.80 14.18
N LEU A 124 -1.05 -15.01 13.26
CA LEU A 124 -0.98 -13.54 13.28
C LEU A 124 -1.71 -12.97 14.49
N LEU A 125 -2.93 -13.44 14.78
CA LEU A 125 -3.70 -13.01 15.95
C LEU A 125 -2.96 -13.27 17.27
N ARG A 126 -2.27 -14.41 17.39
CA ARG A 126 -1.43 -14.70 18.57
C ARG A 126 -0.27 -13.71 18.73
N HIS A 127 0.32 -13.25 17.63
CA HIS A 127 1.40 -12.25 17.67
C HIS A 127 0.88 -10.87 18.04
N VAL A 128 -0.23 -10.44 17.45
CA VAL A 128 -0.87 -9.15 17.73
C VAL A 128 -1.38 -9.09 19.18
N GLY A 129 -1.99 -10.18 19.68
CA GLY A 129 -2.47 -10.28 21.05
C GLY A 129 -1.35 -10.24 22.11
N LYS A 130 -0.16 -10.76 21.79
CA LYS A 130 1.03 -10.61 22.66
C LYS A 130 1.58 -9.18 22.66
N ALA A 131 1.49 -8.47 21.54
CA ALA A 131 1.94 -7.07 21.43
C ALA A 131 1.05 -6.08 22.18
N LYS A 132 -0.25 -6.38 22.37
CA LYS A 132 -1.17 -5.56 23.19
C LYS A 132 -1.02 -5.77 24.72
N ARG A 133 -0.28 -6.78 25.17
CA ARG A 133 -0.09 -7.12 26.60
C ARG A 133 1.24 -6.61 27.19
N LYS A 134 2.03 -5.89 26.41
CA LYS A 134 3.23 -5.17 26.86
C LYS A 134 2.95 -3.68 26.78
#